data_AF-D1Z0R8-F1
#
_entry.id   AF-D1Z0R8-F1
#
_cell.length_a   1.000
_cell.length_b   1.000
_cell.length_c   1.000
_cell.angle_alpha   90.00
_cell.angle_beta   90.00
_cell.angle_gamma   90.00
#
_symmetry.space_group_name_H-M   'P 1'
#
loop_
_entity.id
_entity.type
_entity.pdbx_description
1 polymer ?
#
loop_
_entity_poly.entity_id
_entity_poly.type
_entity_poly.pdbx_seq_one_letter_code
_entity_poly.pdbx_strand_id
1 'polypeptide(L)'
;MMLNYLKKEFCWFLELNKSKYRLVINGEGLNYSDILVDKQQFEIKHELSSTVFNIQYIRWNYQLNLEYSKFYYLDNNGNEIYKENTKFNNKGDNFYHSVFISSDYFLNFNFDNGDIHQKSLGVHSIADEEFKLLQNELSKYLRRQRKPLIIEQAESFVTSLDKDIIDKSNKSDFELLQIEHLEAIVKEVYVTEPKIFKNLKYEQKKTFIGLLNVLLISDERDEILDIIDEVVKLDSKERTQLKEILQHASLSNIVKTIKLIKDRLQALELLSQVVFNHDLYADEVNHLQEIVQNHYWIFGEQYNLVAAAEDNFEKALKEHIHILTEKDQEDYEGVPLDHPDKLKQVDIFICRQEKNNGHVKNIIVELKHPNIRLGRNQLYQVRDYMRIIREIDRFNADNYKWEYILVGNKYNTSHFIEDELTNNEKLGEPGLVYKVDNVKIYVKKWSDVLNECDLRFKFLNDRLEIEKSKLVAELKTAEQAVELSRNSAAISAD
;
A
#
# COMPACT_ATOMS: atom_id res chain seq x y z
N MET A 1 29.14 -23.97 -11.54
CA MET A 1 29.90 -22.95 -10.78
C MET A 1 31.02 -22.31 -11.61
N MET A 2 31.94 -23.09 -12.20
CA MET A 2 33.04 -22.56 -13.03
C MET A 2 32.59 -21.80 -14.28
N LEU A 3 31.60 -22.30 -15.03
CA LEU A 3 31.10 -21.62 -16.24
C LEU A 3 30.54 -20.22 -15.92
N ASN A 4 29.74 -20.10 -14.85
CA ASN A 4 29.20 -18.81 -14.41
C ASN A 4 30.30 -17.82 -13.97
N TYR A 5 31.35 -18.33 -13.32
CA TYR A 5 32.52 -17.50 -13.00
C TYR A 5 33.18 -16.96 -14.28
N LEU A 6 33.41 -17.81 -15.28
CA LEU A 6 34.03 -17.42 -16.56
C LEU A 6 33.15 -16.44 -17.35
N LYS A 7 31.83 -16.62 -17.34
CA LYS A 7 30.88 -15.65 -17.91
C LYS A 7 31.08 -14.27 -17.28
N LYS A 8 31.05 -14.19 -15.95
CA LYS A 8 31.23 -12.93 -15.21
C LYS A 8 32.61 -12.30 -15.42
N GLU A 9 33.65 -13.12 -15.52
CA GLU A 9 35.03 -12.66 -15.70
C GLU A 9 35.27 -12.07 -17.09
N PHE A 10 34.76 -12.72 -18.15
CA PHE A 10 35.17 -12.44 -19.53
C PHE A 10 34.10 -11.82 -20.42
N CYS A 11 32.82 -11.76 -20.01
CA CYS A 11 31.75 -11.27 -20.90
C CYS A 11 31.97 -9.84 -21.40
N TRP A 12 32.36 -8.90 -20.53
CA TRP A 12 32.64 -7.51 -20.91
C TRP A 12 33.80 -7.44 -21.91
N PHE A 13 34.86 -8.21 -21.68
CA PHE A 13 36.03 -8.27 -22.55
C PHE A 13 35.70 -8.88 -23.92
N LEU A 14 34.89 -9.94 -23.93
CA LEU A 14 34.44 -10.61 -25.14
C LEU A 14 33.45 -9.75 -25.94
N GLU A 15 32.59 -8.96 -25.29
CA GLU A 15 31.75 -7.98 -26.00
C GLU A 15 32.58 -6.82 -26.57
N LEU A 16 33.55 -6.32 -25.82
CA LEU A 16 34.48 -5.29 -26.27
C LEU A 16 35.31 -5.75 -27.49
N ASN A 17 35.79 -6.99 -27.46
CA ASN A 17 36.72 -7.53 -28.46
C ASN A 17 36.11 -8.62 -29.33
N LYS A 18 34.80 -8.57 -29.57
CA LYS A 18 34.04 -9.66 -30.21
C LYS A 18 34.53 -10.04 -31.61
N SER A 19 35.15 -9.09 -32.31
CA SER A 19 35.78 -9.31 -33.63
C SER A 19 37.19 -9.89 -33.56
N LYS A 20 37.87 -9.80 -32.41
CA LYS A 20 39.28 -10.17 -32.21
C LYS A 20 39.43 -11.48 -31.43
N TYR A 21 38.57 -11.71 -30.43
CA TYR A 21 38.72 -12.82 -29.49
C TYR A 21 37.42 -13.59 -29.30
N ARG A 22 37.55 -14.91 -29.08
CA ARG A 22 36.49 -15.81 -28.61
C ARG A 22 37.09 -16.76 -27.59
N LEU A 23 36.39 -16.98 -26.48
CA LEU A 23 36.75 -18.01 -25.51
C LEU A 23 36.04 -19.33 -25.84
N VAL A 24 36.80 -20.43 -25.91
CA VAL A 24 36.30 -21.77 -26.22
C VAL A 24 36.58 -22.70 -25.05
N ILE A 25 35.55 -23.39 -24.56
CA ILE A 25 35.60 -24.35 -23.46
C ILE A 25 35.05 -25.66 -24.00
N ASN A 26 35.86 -26.72 -23.97
CA ASN A 26 35.48 -28.05 -24.47
C ASN A 26 34.97 -28.05 -25.93
N GLY A 27 35.53 -27.18 -26.78
CA GLY A 27 35.11 -27.04 -28.18
C GLY A 27 33.90 -26.11 -28.40
N GLU A 28 33.21 -25.69 -27.35
CA GLU A 28 32.07 -24.77 -27.44
C GLU A 28 32.47 -23.33 -27.08
N GLY A 29 31.90 -22.36 -27.77
CA GLY A 29 32.13 -20.95 -27.42
C GLY A 29 31.45 -20.60 -26.09
N LEU A 30 32.11 -19.81 -25.25
CA LEU A 30 31.48 -19.32 -24.02
C LEU A 30 30.24 -18.48 -24.37
N ASN A 31 29.06 -19.03 -24.07
CA ASN A 31 27.80 -18.32 -24.18
C ASN A 31 27.49 -17.58 -22.87
N TYR A 32 27.40 -16.25 -22.95
CA TYR A 32 27.07 -15.36 -21.83
C TYR A 32 25.78 -14.56 -22.07
N SER A 33 24.96 -14.94 -23.06
CA SER A 33 23.70 -14.24 -23.37
C SER A 33 22.71 -14.23 -22.21
N ASP A 34 22.76 -15.22 -21.33
CA ASP A 34 21.95 -15.33 -20.11
C ASP A 34 22.27 -14.27 -19.04
N ILE A 35 23.42 -13.62 -19.12
CA ILE A 35 23.80 -12.53 -18.20
C ILE A 35 23.66 -11.13 -18.80
N LEU A 36 23.39 -11.03 -20.11
CA LEU A 36 23.12 -9.79 -20.81
C LEU A 36 21.63 -9.47 -20.69
N VAL A 37 21.31 -8.32 -20.11
CA VAL A 37 19.92 -7.91 -19.90
C VAL A 37 19.45 -6.93 -20.96
N ASP A 38 20.32 -6.00 -21.33
CA ASP A 38 20.01 -4.98 -22.32
C ASP A 38 21.29 -4.60 -23.08
N LYS A 39 21.13 -4.24 -24.35
CA LYS A 39 22.20 -3.77 -25.22
C LYS A 39 21.65 -2.72 -26.17
N GLN A 40 22.23 -1.53 -26.14
CA GLN A 40 21.81 -0.40 -26.97
C GLN A 40 23.02 0.26 -27.61
N GLN A 41 22.82 0.79 -28.81
CA GLN A 41 23.82 1.55 -29.55
C GLN A 41 23.23 2.89 -29.99
N PHE A 42 24.01 3.95 -29.84
CA PHE A 42 23.61 5.30 -30.22
C PHE A 42 24.84 6.20 -30.41
N GLU A 43 24.63 7.37 -30.99
CA GLU A 43 25.67 8.38 -31.20
C GLU A 43 25.45 9.58 -30.29
N ILE A 44 26.54 10.16 -29.78
CA ILE A 44 26.56 11.51 -29.19
C ILE A 44 27.41 12.38 -30.11
N LYS A 45 26.86 13.53 -30.52
CA LYS A 45 27.53 14.47 -31.42
C LYS A 45 27.78 15.80 -30.73
N HIS A 46 29.00 16.30 -30.85
CA HIS A 46 29.29 17.69 -30.55
C HIS A 46 29.22 18.49 -31.85
N GLU A 47 28.11 19.19 -32.06
CA GLU A 47 27.79 19.85 -33.34
C GLU A 47 28.85 20.87 -33.79
N LEU A 48 29.42 21.64 -32.85
CA LEU A 48 30.38 22.70 -33.16
C LEU A 48 31.71 22.17 -33.72
N SER A 49 32.19 21.03 -33.23
CA SER A 49 33.42 20.39 -33.70
C SER A 49 33.16 19.27 -34.71
N SER A 50 31.89 18.91 -34.93
CA SER A 50 31.48 17.72 -35.66
C SER A 50 32.09 16.41 -35.12
N THR A 51 32.51 16.40 -33.85
CA THR A 51 33.02 15.19 -33.20
C THR A 51 31.87 14.24 -32.92
N VAL A 52 32.03 12.98 -33.32
CA VAL A 52 31.05 11.91 -33.11
C VAL A 52 31.62 10.87 -32.15
N PHE A 53 30.82 10.48 -31.17
CA PHE A 53 31.10 9.40 -30.24
C PHE A 53 30.08 8.27 -30.46
N ASN A 54 30.58 7.10 -30.83
CA ASN A 54 29.76 5.89 -30.98
C ASN A 54 29.68 5.17 -29.64
N ILE A 55 28.48 5.02 -29.09
CA ILE A 55 28.25 4.45 -27.77
C ILE A 55 27.62 3.08 -27.90
N GLN A 56 28.18 2.09 -27.22
CA GLN A 56 27.54 0.80 -26.95
C GLN A 56 27.35 0.63 -25.44
N TYR A 57 26.08 0.68 -25.01
CA TYR A 57 25.67 0.38 -23.64
C TYR A 57 25.32 -1.10 -23.51
N ILE A 58 25.78 -1.73 -22.44
CA ILE A 58 25.35 -3.07 -22.05
C ILE A 58 24.97 -3.07 -20.56
N ARG A 59 23.81 -3.67 -20.25
CA ARG A 59 23.37 -3.96 -18.88
C ARG A 59 23.57 -5.44 -18.57
N TRP A 60 24.10 -5.71 -17.38
CA TRP A 60 24.34 -7.06 -16.88
C TRP A 60 23.40 -7.38 -15.71
N ASN A 61 22.99 -8.63 -15.56
CA ASN A 61 22.15 -9.05 -14.43
C ASN A 61 22.95 -9.28 -13.13
N TYR A 62 24.28 -9.35 -13.20
CA TYR A 62 25.16 -9.58 -12.05
C TYR A 62 26.39 -8.68 -12.08
N GLN A 63 26.99 -8.50 -10.90
CA GLN A 63 28.32 -7.93 -10.78
C GLN A 63 29.34 -8.82 -11.49
N LEU A 64 30.22 -8.20 -12.27
CA LEU A 64 31.23 -8.88 -13.10
C LEU A 64 32.51 -9.17 -12.32
N ASN A 65 32.43 -10.02 -11.30
CA ASN A 65 33.55 -10.34 -10.39
C ASN A 65 34.27 -9.07 -9.89
N LEU A 66 35.51 -8.83 -10.29
CA LEU A 66 36.31 -7.65 -9.91
C LEU A 66 36.13 -6.44 -10.85
N GLU A 67 35.38 -6.61 -11.94
CA GLU A 67 35.13 -5.55 -12.92
C GLU A 67 33.89 -4.75 -12.52
N TYR A 68 34.14 -3.54 -12.00
CA TYR A 68 33.09 -2.54 -11.75
C TYR A 68 32.51 -1.99 -13.05
N SER A 69 31.38 -1.30 -12.96
CA SER A 69 30.79 -0.64 -14.11
C SER A 69 31.68 0.49 -14.59
N LYS A 70 32.07 0.49 -15.86
CA LYS A 70 33.07 1.41 -16.43
C LYS A 70 32.63 2.05 -17.74
N PHE A 71 33.22 3.22 -17.99
CA PHE A 71 33.40 3.76 -19.32
C PHE A 71 34.69 3.19 -19.91
N TYR A 72 34.64 2.68 -21.12
CA TYR A 72 35.80 2.22 -21.90
C TYR A 72 35.91 3.10 -23.13
N TYR A 73 37.02 3.83 -23.25
CA TYR A 73 37.30 4.75 -24.35
C TYR A 73 38.17 4.05 -25.37
N LEU A 74 37.70 4.02 -26.62
CA LEU A 74 38.27 3.22 -27.70
C LEU A 74 38.59 4.09 -28.91
N ASP A 75 39.63 3.71 -29.65
CA ASP A 75 39.82 4.22 -31.02
C ASP A 75 38.78 3.63 -31.99
N ASN A 76 38.75 4.11 -33.23
CA ASN A 76 37.86 3.57 -34.27
C ASN A 76 38.23 2.14 -34.72
N ASN A 77 39.39 1.61 -34.32
CA ASN A 77 39.80 0.23 -34.54
C ASN A 77 39.39 -0.70 -33.38
N GLY A 78 38.68 -0.18 -32.37
CA GLY A 78 38.24 -0.90 -31.18
C GLY A 78 39.39 -1.32 -30.26
N ASN A 79 40.47 -0.55 -30.20
CA ASN A 79 41.52 -0.72 -29.20
C ASN A 79 41.20 0.14 -27.97
N GLU A 80 41.36 -0.44 -26.76
CA GLU A 80 41.15 0.28 -25.50
C GLU A 80 42.27 1.32 -25.29
N ILE A 81 41.89 2.59 -25.20
CA ILE A 81 42.80 3.72 -24.90
C ILE A 81 42.82 4.00 -23.40
N TYR A 82 41.65 4.04 -22.78
CA TYR A 82 41.49 4.33 -21.36
C TYR A 82 40.21 3.72 -20.80
N LYS A 83 40.13 3.56 -19.48
CA LYS A 83 38.89 3.19 -18.80
C LYS A 83 38.83 3.80 -17.41
N GLU A 84 37.60 4.13 -16.99
CA GLU A 84 37.32 4.65 -15.67
C GLU A 84 35.99 4.14 -15.13
N ASN A 85 35.84 4.15 -13.81
CA ASN A 85 34.60 3.75 -13.15
C ASN A 85 33.49 4.77 -13.39
N THR A 86 32.27 4.30 -13.63
CA THR A 86 31.10 5.19 -13.60
C THR A 86 30.75 5.59 -12.16
N LYS A 87 30.02 6.71 -12.01
CA LYS A 87 29.51 7.21 -10.73
C LYS A 87 28.36 6.39 -10.13
N PHE A 88 27.95 5.31 -10.79
CA PHE A 88 26.81 4.46 -10.40
C PHE A 88 27.23 3.14 -9.75
N ASN A 89 28.51 2.95 -9.47
CA ASN A 89 28.99 1.81 -8.69
C ASN A 89 28.61 1.94 -7.22
N ASN A 90 28.43 0.79 -6.55
CA ASN A 90 28.17 0.69 -5.12
C ASN A 90 26.93 1.45 -4.62
N LYS A 91 25.93 1.66 -5.49
CA LYS A 91 24.67 2.34 -5.15
C LYS A 91 23.59 1.45 -4.53
N GLY A 92 23.85 0.15 -4.44
CA GLY A 92 23.00 -0.80 -3.72
C GLY A 92 21.80 -1.35 -4.50
N ASP A 93 21.71 -1.03 -5.78
CA ASP A 93 20.59 -1.33 -6.69
C ASP A 93 20.92 -2.39 -7.76
N ASN A 94 22.09 -3.01 -7.68
CA ASN A 94 22.55 -3.99 -8.66
C ASN A 94 22.54 -3.47 -10.11
N PHE A 95 22.74 -2.16 -10.31
CA PHE A 95 22.81 -1.55 -11.65
C PHE A 95 24.19 -1.76 -12.31
N TYR A 96 24.44 -2.97 -12.79
CA TYR A 96 25.71 -3.34 -13.43
C TYR A 96 25.70 -3.05 -14.93
N HIS A 97 26.70 -2.33 -15.43
CA HIS A 97 26.75 -1.92 -16.83
C HIS A 97 28.17 -1.72 -17.36
N SER A 98 28.31 -1.79 -18.67
CA SER A 98 29.52 -1.41 -19.41
C SER A 98 29.14 -0.44 -20.51
N VAL A 99 29.92 0.62 -20.69
CA VAL A 99 29.72 1.61 -21.75
C VAL A 99 30.98 1.71 -22.58
N PHE A 100 30.91 1.25 -23.82
CA PHE A 100 32.01 1.34 -24.78
C PHE A 100 31.81 2.58 -25.65
N ILE A 101 32.86 3.37 -25.81
CA ILE A 101 32.81 4.70 -26.42
C ILE A 101 33.92 4.76 -27.48
N SER A 102 33.57 4.71 -28.76
CA SER A 102 34.53 4.74 -29.86
C SER A 102 34.57 6.11 -30.53
N SER A 103 35.76 6.69 -30.62
CA SER A 103 36.03 7.92 -31.38
C SER A 103 37.54 8.14 -31.57
N ASP A 104 37.96 8.62 -32.75
CA ASP A 104 39.35 9.05 -32.98
C ASP A 104 39.77 10.23 -32.08
N TYR A 105 38.80 10.94 -31.49
CA TYR A 105 39.01 11.96 -30.47
C TYR A 105 39.92 11.50 -29.32
N PHE A 106 39.87 10.22 -28.96
CA PHE A 106 40.64 9.70 -27.82
C PHE A 106 42.12 9.45 -28.12
N LEU A 107 42.55 9.41 -29.40
CA LEU A 107 43.94 9.06 -29.76
C LEU A 107 44.98 10.01 -29.17
N ASN A 108 44.66 11.29 -29.03
CA ASN A 108 45.52 12.33 -28.46
C ASN A 108 44.92 12.94 -27.19
N PHE A 109 44.17 12.16 -26.41
CA PHE A 109 43.49 12.64 -25.20
C PHE A 109 44.34 12.43 -23.95
N ASN A 110 44.48 13.47 -23.14
CA ASN A 110 45.12 13.41 -21.83
C ASN A 110 44.08 13.15 -20.73
N PHE A 111 44.16 11.97 -20.12
CA PHE A 111 43.31 11.54 -19.01
C PHE A 111 43.90 11.86 -17.62
N ASP A 112 45.11 12.43 -17.53
CA ASP A 112 45.70 12.82 -16.24
C ASP A 112 45.11 14.12 -15.71
N ASN A 113 44.68 14.09 -14.44
CA ASN A 113 44.15 15.25 -13.72
C ASN A 113 45.25 16.16 -13.13
N GLY A 114 46.53 15.79 -13.27
CA GLY A 114 47.67 16.52 -12.72
C GLY A 114 48.24 17.52 -13.74
N ASP A 115 48.16 18.81 -13.41
CA ASP A 115 48.66 19.98 -14.17
C ASP A 115 47.96 20.28 -15.51
N ILE A 116 46.82 20.96 -15.41
CA ILE A 116 46.05 21.55 -16.52
C ILE A 116 46.77 22.79 -17.14
N HIS A 117 47.95 23.17 -16.63
CA HIS A 117 48.55 24.48 -16.91
C HIS A 117 49.35 24.59 -18.23
N GLN A 118 49.47 23.52 -19.02
CA GLN A 118 49.96 23.61 -20.40
C GLN A 118 49.04 22.83 -21.36
N LYS A 119 48.11 23.54 -22.00
CA LYS A 119 47.46 23.04 -23.24
C LYS A 119 48.53 22.98 -24.34
N SER A 120 49.16 21.83 -24.50
CA SER A 120 49.91 21.51 -25.71
C SER A 120 48.95 21.58 -26.90
N LEU A 121 49.30 22.30 -27.98
CA LEU A 121 48.49 22.35 -29.20
C LEU A 121 48.26 20.92 -29.72
N GLY A 122 47.00 20.56 -29.94
CA GLY A 122 46.61 19.26 -30.50
C GLY A 122 46.38 18.13 -29.48
N VAL A 123 46.45 18.41 -28.18
CA VAL A 123 46.12 17.45 -27.11
C VAL A 123 44.74 17.74 -26.55
N HIS A 124 43.85 16.75 -26.60
CA HIS A 124 42.51 16.83 -26.01
C HIS A 124 42.57 16.57 -24.50
N SER A 125 41.59 17.05 -23.73
CA SER A 125 41.60 16.88 -22.27
C SER A 125 40.20 16.85 -21.65
N ILE A 126 40.13 16.50 -20.37
CA ILE A 126 38.90 16.53 -19.58
C ILE A 126 38.22 17.91 -19.50
N ALA A 127 38.97 18.98 -19.83
CA ALA A 127 38.47 20.35 -19.84
C ALA A 127 37.77 20.75 -21.16
N ASP A 128 37.87 19.91 -22.20
CA ASP A 128 37.28 20.18 -23.51
C ASP A 128 35.74 20.05 -23.46
N GLU A 129 35.06 20.90 -24.22
CA GLU A 129 33.59 20.97 -24.21
C GLU A 129 32.96 19.69 -24.79
N GLU A 130 33.62 19.08 -25.79
CA GLU A 130 33.27 17.77 -26.35
C GLU A 130 33.17 16.69 -25.25
N PHE A 131 34.19 16.63 -24.38
CA PHE A 131 34.26 15.63 -23.31
C PHE A 131 33.28 15.92 -22.18
N LYS A 132 33.10 17.20 -21.81
CA LYS A 132 32.07 17.59 -20.83
C LYS A 132 30.67 17.25 -21.32
N LEU A 133 30.37 17.51 -22.60
CA LEU A 133 29.10 17.13 -23.23
C LEU A 133 28.91 15.62 -23.16
N LEU A 134 29.91 14.85 -23.61
CA LEU A 134 29.88 13.38 -23.58
C LEU A 134 29.59 12.85 -22.17
N GLN A 135 30.33 13.32 -21.17
CA GLN A 135 30.16 12.93 -19.76
C GLN A 135 28.77 13.27 -19.22
N ASN A 136 28.24 14.44 -19.57
CA ASN A 136 26.91 14.87 -19.15
C ASN A 136 25.81 14.00 -19.78
N GLU A 137 25.88 13.77 -21.10
CA GLU A 137 24.90 12.97 -21.82
C GLU A 137 24.94 11.51 -21.41
N LEU A 138 26.12 10.91 -21.21
CA LEU A 138 26.26 9.57 -20.66
C LEU A 138 25.72 9.48 -19.23
N SER A 139 26.00 10.47 -18.38
CA SER A 139 25.47 10.50 -17.02
C SER A 139 23.94 10.61 -16.99
N LYS A 140 23.34 11.42 -17.87
CA LYS A 140 21.86 11.50 -18.02
C LYS A 140 21.29 10.19 -18.54
N TYR A 141 21.92 9.61 -19.55
CA TYR A 141 21.51 8.34 -20.14
C TYR A 141 21.49 7.22 -19.10
N LEU A 142 22.58 7.06 -18.33
CA LEU A 142 22.67 6.04 -17.28
C LEU A 142 21.64 6.26 -16.16
N ARG A 143 21.37 7.51 -15.75
CA ARG A 143 20.27 7.80 -14.81
C ARG A 143 18.91 7.34 -15.34
N ARG A 144 18.64 7.56 -16.62
CA ARG A 144 17.39 7.14 -17.28
C ARG A 144 17.26 5.62 -17.33
N GLN A 145 18.35 4.89 -17.61
CA GLN A 145 18.34 3.42 -17.61
C GLN A 145 18.22 2.83 -16.20
N ARG A 146 18.82 3.51 -15.20
CA ARG A 146 18.82 3.08 -13.80
C ARG A 146 17.46 3.23 -13.13
N LYS A 147 16.72 4.31 -13.41
CA LYS A 147 15.48 4.66 -12.69
C LYS A 147 14.40 3.56 -12.71
N PRO A 148 14.03 2.96 -13.87
CA PRO A 148 13.01 1.90 -13.90
C PRO A 148 13.38 0.68 -13.05
N LEU A 149 14.65 0.28 -13.07
CA LEU A 149 15.16 -0.85 -12.29
C LEU A 149 14.96 -0.63 -10.79
N ILE A 150 15.25 0.58 -10.29
CA ILE A 150 15.13 0.86 -8.86
C ILE A 150 13.66 0.92 -8.43
N ILE A 151 12.77 1.44 -9.28
CA ILE A 151 11.32 1.47 -9.00
C ILE A 151 10.79 0.04 -8.83
N GLU A 152 11.12 -0.85 -9.76
CA GLU A 152 10.73 -2.27 -9.69
C GLU A 152 11.29 -2.96 -8.43
N GLN A 153 12.55 -2.67 -8.07
CA GLN A 153 13.16 -3.19 -6.85
C GLN A 153 12.51 -2.65 -5.57
N ALA A 154 12.10 -1.38 -5.55
CA ALA A 154 11.42 -0.79 -4.40
C ALA A 154 10.04 -1.41 -4.18
N GLU A 155 9.30 -1.70 -5.26
CA GLU A 155 8.04 -2.44 -5.20
C GLU A 155 8.25 -3.85 -4.67
N SER A 156 9.20 -4.60 -5.26
CA SER A 156 9.54 -5.94 -4.80
C SER A 156 9.99 -5.97 -3.34
N PHE A 157 10.77 -4.96 -2.90
CA PHE A 157 11.22 -4.84 -1.53
C PHE A 157 10.04 -4.73 -0.56
N VAL A 158 9.08 -3.83 -0.81
CA VAL A 158 7.90 -3.64 0.05
C VAL A 158 7.02 -4.89 0.06
N THR A 159 6.74 -5.48 -1.11
CA THR A 159 5.93 -6.70 -1.20
C THR A 159 6.59 -7.90 -0.51
N SER A 160 7.93 -7.93 -0.40
CA SER A 160 8.68 -8.97 0.30
C SER A 160 8.77 -8.80 1.82
N LEU A 161 8.23 -7.72 2.39
CA LEU A 161 8.24 -7.51 3.84
C LEU A 161 7.28 -8.48 4.52
N ASP A 162 7.76 -9.14 5.57
CA ASP A 162 6.94 -10.07 6.36
C ASP A 162 5.78 -9.33 7.06
N LYS A 163 4.68 -10.06 7.31
CA LYS A 163 3.51 -9.56 8.07
C LYS A 163 3.90 -9.01 9.45
N ASP A 164 4.94 -9.57 10.07
CA ASP A 164 5.52 -9.10 11.34
C ASP A 164 6.12 -7.69 11.28
N ILE A 165 6.39 -7.17 10.08
CA ILE A 165 6.92 -5.83 9.83
C ILE A 165 5.78 -4.90 9.39
N ILE A 166 4.98 -5.33 8.41
CA ILE A 166 3.80 -4.60 7.93
C ILE A 166 2.62 -5.54 7.91
N ASP A 167 1.71 -5.36 8.87
CA ASP A 167 0.49 -6.16 9.01
C ASP A 167 -0.73 -5.39 8.52
N LYS A 168 -1.25 -5.79 7.35
CA LYS A 168 -2.49 -5.25 6.76
C LYS A 168 -3.76 -5.97 7.25
N SER A 169 -3.62 -7.07 7.99
CA SER A 169 -4.76 -7.87 8.44
C SER A 169 -5.55 -7.16 9.54
N ASN A 170 -6.88 -7.23 9.46
CA ASN A 170 -7.80 -6.72 10.49
C ASN A 170 -7.58 -5.23 10.82
N LYS A 171 -7.38 -4.41 9.80
CA LYS A 171 -7.08 -2.98 9.90
C LYS A 171 -8.29 -2.14 9.48
N SER A 172 -8.53 -1.04 10.19
CA SER A 172 -9.48 -0.01 9.72
C SER A 172 -8.95 0.70 8.48
N ASP A 173 -9.82 1.36 7.70
CA ASP A 173 -9.42 2.17 6.54
C ASP A 173 -8.33 3.21 6.91
N PHE A 174 -8.41 3.81 8.11
CA PHE A 174 -7.38 4.74 8.58
C PHE A 174 -6.03 4.07 8.83
N GLU A 175 -6.02 2.85 9.38
CA GLU A 175 -4.79 2.08 9.59
C GLU A 175 -4.21 1.57 8.28
N LEU A 176 -5.05 1.11 7.35
CA LEU A 176 -4.62 0.72 6.00
C LEU A 176 -4.00 1.90 5.27
N LEU A 177 -4.64 3.07 5.33
CA LEU A 177 -4.12 4.30 4.76
C LEU A 177 -2.78 4.71 5.42
N GLN A 178 -2.61 4.54 6.73
CA GLN A 178 -1.31 4.74 7.39
C GLN A 178 -0.24 3.74 6.90
N ILE A 179 -0.61 2.48 6.67
CA ILE A 179 0.30 1.47 6.12
C ILE A 179 0.70 1.82 4.69
N GLU A 180 -0.26 2.19 3.83
CA GLU A 180 0.04 2.66 2.47
C GLU A 180 0.99 3.86 2.47
N HIS A 181 0.82 4.78 3.43
CA HIS A 181 1.69 5.93 3.60
C HIS A 181 3.12 5.51 3.95
N LEU A 182 3.27 4.57 4.89
CA LEU A 182 4.57 4.01 5.24
C LEU A 182 5.22 3.31 4.03
N GLU A 183 4.46 2.49 3.31
CA GLU A 183 4.95 1.79 2.12
C GLU A 183 5.41 2.75 1.02
N ALA A 184 4.64 3.81 0.76
CA ALA A 184 5.01 4.84 -0.22
C ALA A 184 6.34 5.52 0.16
N ILE A 185 6.49 5.87 1.44
CA ILE A 185 7.71 6.50 1.95
C ILE A 185 8.90 5.54 1.89
N VAL A 186 8.71 4.27 2.26
CA VAL A 186 9.77 3.25 2.13
C VAL A 186 10.20 3.09 0.67
N LYS A 187 9.25 3.06 -0.29
CA LYS A 187 9.57 3.01 -1.73
C LYS A 187 10.35 4.23 -2.18
N GLU A 188 9.95 5.42 -1.74
CA GLU A 188 10.62 6.67 -2.07
C GLU A 188 12.04 6.77 -1.51
N VAL A 189 12.23 6.37 -0.25
CA VAL A 189 13.55 6.26 0.39
C VAL A 189 14.42 5.26 -0.38
N TYR A 190 13.84 4.11 -0.77
CA TYR A 190 14.55 3.10 -1.56
C TYR A 190 14.96 3.64 -2.93
N VAL A 191 14.06 4.31 -3.64
CA VAL A 191 14.33 4.89 -4.97
C VAL A 191 15.43 5.94 -4.91
N THR A 192 15.46 6.71 -3.83
CA THR A 192 16.46 7.76 -3.60
C THR A 192 17.81 7.14 -3.26
N GLU A 193 17.87 6.30 -2.22
CA GLU A 193 19.12 5.69 -1.74
C GLU A 193 18.95 4.18 -1.40
N PRO A 194 19.02 3.29 -2.41
CA PRO A 194 18.83 1.84 -2.23
C PRO A 194 19.82 1.21 -1.23
N LYS A 195 21.00 1.82 -1.08
CA LYS A 195 22.06 1.41 -0.15
C LYS A 195 21.59 1.34 1.31
N ILE A 196 20.56 2.10 1.70
CA ILE A 196 19.95 2.06 3.04
C ILE A 196 19.45 0.65 3.38
N PHE A 197 18.87 -0.05 2.40
CA PHE A 197 18.21 -1.34 2.63
C PHE A 197 19.06 -2.56 2.24
N LYS A 198 20.14 -2.38 1.46
CA LYS A 198 20.88 -3.45 0.78
C LYS A 198 21.39 -4.57 1.72
N ASN A 199 21.72 -4.25 2.97
CA ASN A 199 22.36 -5.17 3.91
C ASN A 199 21.67 -5.26 5.28
N LEU A 200 20.46 -4.74 5.42
CA LEU A 200 19.74 -4.83 6.68
C LEU A 200 19.28 -6.28 6.91
N LYS A 201 19.67 -6.87 8.04
CA LYS A 201 19.11 -8.14 8.51
C LYS A 201 17.65 -7.97 8.89
N TYR A 202 16.91 -9.07 9.00
CA TYR A 202 15.49 -9.08 9.37
C TYR A 202 15.17 -8.15 10.54
N GLU A 203 15.84 -8.32 11.70
CA GLU A 203 15.62 -7.48 12.89
C GLU A 203 15.90 -5.98 12.65
N GLN A 204 16.89 -5.66 11.80
CA GLN A 204 17.24 -4.29 11.46
C GLN A 204 16.19 -3.67 10.53
N LYS A 205 15.68 -4.43 9.54
CA LYS A 205 14.56 -4.00 8.69
C LYS A 205 13.31 -3.73 9.54
N LYS A 206 12.96 -4.67 10.42
CA LYS A 206 11.81 -4.56 11.34
C LYS A 206 11.92 -3.33 12.22
N THR A 207 13.09 -3.12 12.84
CA THR A 207 13.35 -1.95 13.68
C THR A 207 13.27 -0.65 12.90
N PHE A 208 13.93 -0.57 11.74
CA PHE A 208 13.99 0.64 10.92
C PHE A 208 12.59 1.03 10.39
N ILE A 209 11.85 0.08 9.84
CA ILE A 209 10.49 0.33 9.34
C ILE A 209 9.53 0.65 10.49
N GLY A 210 9.69 -0.01 11.66
CA GLY A 210 8.93 0.31 12.87
C GLY A 210 9.17 1.74 13.37
N LEU A 211 10.43 2.20 13.38
CA LEU A 211 10.78 3.58 13.74
C LEU A 211 10.19 4.58 12.74
N LEU A 212 10.30 4.31 11.44
CA LEU A 212 9.65 5.12 10.41
C LEU A 212 8.15 5.23 10.66
N ASN A 213 7.48 4.12 10.96
CA ASN A 213 6.04 4.12 11.26
C ASN A 213 5.70 5.02 12.46
N VAL A 214 6.47 4.94 13.55
CA VAL A 214 6.25 5.78 14.74
C VAL A 214 6.44 7.27 14.42
N LEU A 215 7.51 7.63 13.71
CA LEU A 215 7.80 9.04 13.39
C LEU A 215 6.82 9.66 12.40
N LEU A 216 6.23 8.85 11.51
CA LEU A 216 5.15 9.31 10.64
C LEU A 216 3.89 9.67 11.41
N ILE A 217 3.68 9.04 12.57
CA ILE A 217 2.54 9.28 13.45
C ILE A 217 2.80 10.48 14.39
N SER A 218 4.04 10.71 14.84
CA SER A 218 4.37 11.74 15.84
C SER A 218 4.59 13.15 15.27
N ASP A 219 4.48 13.35 13.95
CA ASP A 219 4.78 14.62 13.24
C ASP A 219 6.26 15.07 13.38
N GLU A 220 7.14 14.21 13.94
CA GLU A 220 8.58 14.41 14.13
C GLU A 220 9.37 14.01 12.86
N ARG A 221 8.92 14.52 11.71
CA ARG A 221 9.42 14.07 10.40
C ARG A 221 10.84 14.51 10.08
N ASP A 222 11.31 15.61 10.68
CA ASP A 222 12.71 16.02 10.54
C ASP A 222 13.67 15.02 11.21
N GLU A 223 13.22 14.32 12.26
CA GLU A 223 14.01 13.29 12.95
C GLU A 223 14.21 12.02 12.09
N ILE A 224 13.32 11.77 11.12
CA ILE A 224 13.46 10.67 10.16
C ILE A 224 14.78 10.81 9.38
N LEU A 225 15.12 12.03 8.96
CA LEU A 225 16.35 12.29 8.20
C LEU A 225 17.59 12.04 9.04
N ASP A 226 17.55 12.41 10.32
CA ASP A 226 18.66 12.21 11.24
C ASP A 226 18.89 10.72 11.53
N ILE A 227 17.82 9.91 11.68
CA ILE A 227 17.94 8.46 11.80
C ILE A 227 18.52 7.83 10.53
N ILE A 228 18.10 8.30 9.35
CA ILE A 228 18.63 7.78 8.08
C ILE A 228 20.13 8.10 7.96
N ASP A 229 20.57 9.29 8.38
CA ASP A 229 21.99 9.68 8.42
C ASP A 229 22.83 8.79 9.35
N GLU A 230 22.25 8.30 10.47
CA GLU A 230 22.90 7.35 11.38
C GLU A 230 23.02 5.93 10.79
N VAL A 231 22.05 5.51 9.96
CA VAL A 231 22.10 4.20 9.28
C VAL A 231 23.05 4.24 8.08
N VAL A 232 23.05 5.34 7.32
CA VAL A 232 23.92 5.54 6.17
C VAL A 232 24.37 6.99 6.08
N LYS A 233 25.68 7.20 5.93
CA LYS A 233 26.24 8.53 5.61
C LYS A 233 25.72 9.03 4.26
N LEU A 234 24.75 9.94 4.29
CA LEU A 234 24.25 10.66 3.12
C LEU A 234 25.11 11.90 2.86
N ASP A 235 25.25 12.28 1.59
CA ASP A 235 25.80 13.60 1.25
C ASP A 235 24.72 14.71 1.31
N SER A 236 25.15 15.97 1.33
CA SER A 236 24.23 17.13 1.44
C SER A 236 23.13 17.16 0.36
N LYS A 237 23.43 16.64 -0.85
CA LYS A 237 22.49 16.62 -1.96
C LYS A 237 21.51 15.47 -1.80
N GLU A 238 22.00 14.29 -1.44
CA GLU A 238 21.18 13.11 -1.09
C GLU A 238 20.20 13.46 0.04
N ARG A 239 20.66 14.13 1.10
CA ARG A 239 19.82 14.57 2.23
C ARG A 239 18.74 15.57 1.83
N THR A 240 19.08 16.57 1.01
CA THR A 240 18.11 17.57 0.54
C THR A 240 17.03 16.94 -0.32
N GLN A 241 17.42 16.04 -1.23
CA GLN A 241 16.47 15.32 -2.08
C GLN A 241 15.52 14.45 -1.27
N LEU A 242 16.04 13.73 -0.27
CA LEU A 242 15.21 12.90 0.58
C LEU A 242 14.22 13.74 1.41
N LYS A 243 14.65 14.90 1.91
CA LYS A 243 13.78 15.84 2.63
C LYS A 243 12.59 16.30 1.78
N GLU A 244 12.84 16.74 0.55
CA GLU A 244 11.79 17.20 -0.37
C GLU A 244 10.78 16.09 -0.66
N ILE A 245 11.26 14.87 -0.88
CA ILE A 245 10.42 13.70 -1.17
C ILE A 245 9.53 13.35 0.03
N LEU A 246 10.10 13.26 1.23
CA LEU A 246 9.34 13.00 2.46
C LEU A 246 8.25 14.06 2.72
N GLN A 247 8.53 15.33 2.42
CA GLN A 247 7.53 16.41 2.53
C GLN A 247 6.40 16.25 1.50
N HIS A 248 6.71 15.90 0.26
CA HIS A 248 5.72 15.70 -0.79
C HIS A 248 4.81 14.50 -0.53
N ALA A 249 5.38 13.35 -0.15
CA ALA A 249 4.60 12.19 0.24
C ALA A 249 3.67 12.51 1.41
N SER A 250 4.18 13.21 2.42
CA SER A 250 3.36 13.66 3.55
C SER A 250 2.15 14.51 3.15
N LEU A 251 2.32 15.45 2.21
CA LEU A 251 1.18 16.27 1.74
C LEU A 251 0.15 15.43 0.99
N SER A 252 0.61 14.56 0.08
CA SER A 252 -0.26 13.63 -0.65
C SER A 252 -1.07 12.76 0.31
N ASN A 253 -0.41 12.29 1.36
CA ASN A 253 -0.97 11.48 2.43
C ASN A 253 -2.05 12.23 3.24
N ILE A 254 -1.78 13.48 3.63
CA ILE A 254 -2.78 14.34 4.30
C ILE A 254 -4.03 14.51 3.42
N VAL A 255 -3.84 14.73 2.12
CA VAL A 255 -4.95 14.85 1.17
C VAL A 255 -5.78 13.56 1.11
N LYS A 256 -5.14 12.38 1.07
CA LYS A 256 -5.84 11.10 1.13
C LYS A 256 -6.66 10.94 2.41
N THR A 257 -6.09 11.28 3.58
CA THR A 257 -6.81 11.21 4.87
C THR A 257 -8.01 12.15 4.91
N ILE A 258 -7.84 13.40 4.44
CA ILE A 258 -8.94 14.37 4.35
C ILE A 258 -10.03 13.85 3.42
N LYS A 259 -9.65 13.24 2.28
CA LYS A 259 -10.59 12.63 1.36
C LYS A 259 -11.38 11.50 2.04
N LEU A 260 -10.72 10.58 2.74
CA LEU A 260 -11.39 9.50 3.48
C LEU A 260 -12.39 10.05 4.52
N ILE A 261 -12.01 11.09 5.27
CA ILE A 261 -12.92 11.75 6.23
C ILE A 261 -14.12 12.35 5.48
N LYS A 262 -13.87 13.07 4.39
CA LYS A 262 -14.93 13.68 3.56
C LYS A 262 -15.89 12.62 3.03
N ASP A 263 -15.38 11.53 2.47
CA ASP A 263 -16.17 10.44 1.89
C ASP A 263 -17.06 9.79 2.97
N ARG A 264 -16.53 9.60 4.18
CA ARG A 264 -17.31 9.08 5.32
C ARG A 264 -18.37 10.05 5.82
N LEU A 265 -18.05 11.35 5.90
CA LEU A 265 -19.04 12.37 6.25
C LEU A 265 -20.15 12.46 5.20
N GLN A 266 -19.79 12.31 3.92
CA GLN A 266 -20.75 12.24 2.81
C GLN A 266 -21.66 11.03 2.95
N ALA A 267 -21.12 9.84 3.28
CA ALA A 267 -21.92 8.64 3.53
C ALA A 267 -22.92 8.83 4.69
N LEU A 268 -22.51 9.47 5.79
CA LEU A 268 -23.42 9.78 6.90
C LEU A 268 -24.53 10.74 6.50
N GLU A 269 -24.23 11.74 5.68
CA GLU A 269 -25.24 12.69 5.18
C GLU A 269 -26.22 12.01 4.22
N LEU A 270 -25.73 11.17 3.30
CA LEU A 270 -26.57 10.36 2.41
C LEU A 270 -27.51 9.45 3.20
N LEU A 271 -26.97 8.74 4.19
CA LEU A 271 -27.75 7.88 5.07
C LEU A 271 -28.78 8.66 5.88
N SER A 272 -28.41 9.83 6.41
CA SER A 272 -29.33 10.73 7.12
C SER A 272 -30.53 11.14 6.24
N GLN A 273 -30.28 11.54 4.99
CA GLN A 273 -31.35 11.85 4.05
C GLN A 273 -32.23 10.63 3.76
N VAL A 274 -31.65 9.46 3.47
CA VAL A 274 -32.40 8.22 3.22
C VAL A 274 -33.28 7.81 4.41
N VAL A 275 -32.79 8.02 5.63
CA VAL A 275 -33.49 7.62 6.85
C VAL A 275 -34.59 8.60 7.28
N PHE A 276 -34.39 9.91 7.06
CA PHE A 276 -35.29 10.95 7.58
C PHE A 276 -36.12 11.67 6.53
N ASN A 277 -35.73 11.64 5.25
CA ASN A 277 -36.51 12.22 4.16
C ASN A 277 -37.48 11.20 3.60
N HIS A 278 -38.72 11.24 4.10
CA HIS A 278 -39.79 10.34 3.64
C HIS A 278 -40.19 10.54 2.17
N ASP A 279 -39.88 11.70 1.57
CA ASP A 279 -40.21 11.98 0.16
C ASP A 279 -39.32 11.22 -0.82
N LEU A 280 -38.23 10.59 -0.34
CA LEU A 280 -37.35 9.74 -1.16
C LEU A 280 -37.93 8.34 -1.38
N TYR A 281 -38.96 7.94 -0.63
CA TYR A 281 -39.55 6.59 -0.68
C TYR A 281 -38.53 5.45 -0.58
N ALA A 282 -37.43 5.68 0.16
CA ALA A 282 -36.35 4.72 0.31
C ALA A 282 -36.80 3.47 1.06
N ASP A 283 -36.60 2.30 0.47
CA ASP A 283 -36.91 1.00 1.08
C ASP A 283 -35.75 0.39 1.91
N GLU A 284 -36.04 -0.70 2.63
CA GLU A 284 -35.09 -1.37 3.54
C GLU A 284 -33.96 -2.07 2.77
N VAL A 285 -34.28 -2.75 1.67
CA VAL A 285 -33.36 -3.68 0.99
C VAL A 285 -32.51 -2.96 -0.05
N ASN A 286 -33.14 -2.28 -1.00
CA ASN A 286 -32.46 -1.69 -2.15
C ASN A 286 -31.68 -0.42 -1.81
N HIS A 287 -31.98 0.20 -0.67
CA HIS A 287 -31.41 1.51 -0.31
C HIS A 287 -30.69 1.47 1.03
N LEU A 288 -31.41 1.15 2.11
CA LEU A 288 -30.84 1.23 3.45
C LEU A 288 -29.75 0.17 3.67
N GLN A 289 -30.06 -1.11 3.44
CA GLN A 289 -29.09 -2.20 3.55
C GLN A 289 -27.91 -2.00 2.59
N GLU A 290 -28.18 -1.58 1.36
CA GLU A 290 -27.16 -1.31 0.34
C GLU A 290 -26.18 -0.19 0.74
N ILE A 291 -26.65 0.92 1.33
CA ILE A 291 -25.76 1.99 1.80
C ILE A 291 -24.93 1.49 2.99
N VAL A 292 -25.58 0.80 3.92
CA VAL A 292 -24.95 0.42 5.19
C VAL A 292 -23.97 -0.74 5.00
N GLN A 293 -24.22 -1.70 4.10
CA GLN A 293 -23.24 -2.76 3.79
C GLN A 293 -21.95 -2.19 3.18
N ASN A 294 -22.04 -1.12 2.38
CA ASN A 294 -20.87 -0.42 1.82
C ASN A 294 -20.17 0.47 2.85
N HIS A 295 -20.81 0.73 3.99
CA HIS A 295 -20.33 1.63 5.04
C HIS A 295 -20.51 1.01 6.45
N TYR A 296 -20.24 -0.29 6.57
CA TYR A 296 -20.47 -1.02 7.83
C TYR A 296 -19.64 -0.47 9.01
N TRP A 297 -18.58 0.30 8.71
CA TRP A 297 -17.76 1.03 9.69
C TRP A 297 -18.57 1.96 10.60
N ILE A 298 -19.80 2.34 10.19
CA ILE A 298 -20.78 3.06 11.01
C ILE A 298 -20.99 2.34 12.34
N PHE A 299 -21.05 1.01 12.33
CA PHE A 299 -21.20 0.16 13.52
C PHE A 299 -19.87 -0.26 14.16
N GLY A 300 -18.73 -0.02 13.50
CA GLY A 300 -17.40 -0.19 14.10
C GLY A 300 -16.24 -0.04 13.10
N GLU A 301 -15.27 0.81 13.42
CA GLU A 301 -14.13 1.17 12.54
C GLU A 301 -13.20 0.03 12.14
N GLN A 302 -12.99 -0.94 13.03
CA GLN A 302 -11.92 -1.94 12.93
C GLN A 302 -12.50 -3.35 12.73
N TYR A 303 -13.70 -3.44 12.15
CA TYR A 303 -14.36 -4.69 11.86
C TYR A 303 -14.21 -5.06 10.39
N ASN A 304 -14.25 -6.35 10.09
CA ASN A 304 -14.37 -6.88 8.75
C ASN A 304 -15.82 -7.29 8.50
N LEU A 305 -16.29 -7.14 7.26
CA LEU A 305 -17.58 -7.66 6.84
C LEU A 305 -17.52 -9.18 6.70
N VAL A 306 -18.42 -9.89 7.38
CA VAL A 306 -18.53 -11.35 7.36
C VAL A 306 -19.70 -11.80 6.48
N ALA A 307 -20.82 -11.07 6.52
CA ALA A 307 -21.99 -11.34 5.71
C ALA A 307 -22.79 -10.05 5.49
N ALA A 308 -23.34 -9.89 4.29
CA ALA A 308 -24.30 -8.85 3.94
C ALA A 308 -25.70 -9.44 3.74
N ALA A 309 -26.68 -8.61 3.42
CA ALA A 309 -28.11 -8.98 3.37
C ALA A 309 -28.43 -10.20 2.47
N GLU A 310 -27.60 -10.47 1.45
CA GLU A 310 -27.79 -11.62 0.55
C GLU A 310 -27.18 -12.94 1.09
N ASP A 311 -26.40 -12.89 2.16
CA ASP A 311 -25.64 -14.01 2.68
C ASP A 311 -26.34 -14.71 3.84
N ASN A 312 -26.31 -16.05 3.79
CA ASN A 312 -26.87 -16.89 4.84
C ASN A 312 -25.80 -17.28 5.87
N PHE A 313 -26.24 -17.87 6.99
CA PHE A 313 -25.32 -18.30 8.05
C PHE A 313 -24.24 -19.30 7.59
N GLU A 314 -24.47 -20.10 6.53
CA GLU A 314 -23.46 -21.01 5.99
C GLU A 314 -22.32 -20.26 5.30
N LYS A 315 -22.65 -19.29 4.44
CA LYS A 315 -21.65 -18.39 3.86
C LYS A 315 -20.95 -17.57 4.94
N ALA A 316 -21.71 -17.01 5.88
CA ALA A 316 -21.18 -16.22 6.98
C ALA A 316 -20.18 -17.02 7.83
N LEU A 317 -20.44 -18.31 8.08
CA LEU A 317 -19.53 -19.15 8.84
C LEU A 317 -18.21 -19.37 8.10
N LYS A 318 -18.27 -19.62 6.78
CA LYS A 318 -17.07 -19.79 5.95
C LYS A 318 -16.23 -18.53 5.97
N GLU A 319 -16.86 -17.38 5.76
CA GLU A 319 -16.17 -16.10 5.76
C GLU A 319 -15.61 -15.72 7.14
N HIS A 320 -16.37 -15.98 8.21
CA HIS A 320 -15.91 -15.78 9.59
C HIS A 320 -14.67 -16.61 9.91
N ILE A 321 -14.62 -17.87 9.46
CA ILE A 321 -13.43 -18.73 9.62
C ILE A 321 -12.27 -18.20 8.78
N HIS A 322 -12.52 -17.79 7.54
CA HIS A 322 -11.51 -17.22 6.65
C HIS A 322 -10.85 -15.99 7.29
N ILE A 323 -11.65 -15.02 7.76
CA ILE A 323 -11.16 -13.80 8.41
C ILE A 323 -10.32 -14.10 9.67
N LEU A 324 -10.72 -15.09 10.47
CA LEU A 324 -10.03 -15.39 11.73
C LEU A 324 -8.79 -16.29 11.58
N THR A 325 -8.70 -17.05 10.50
CA THR A 325 -7.62 -18.04 10.30
C THR A 325 -6.70 -17.74 9.13
N GLU A 326 -7.10 -16.81 8.25
CA GLU A 326 -6.43 -16.48 6.99
C GLU A 326 -6.20 -17.70 6.06
N LYS A 327 -6.99 -18.76 6.25
CA LYS A 327 -6.93 -19.97 5.42
C LYS A 327 -7.90 -19.88 4.26
N ASP A 328 -7.50 -20.41 3.11
CA ASP A 328 -8.29 -20.36 1.88
C ASP A 328 -9.65 -21.06 2.08
N GLN A 329 -10.70 -20.51 1.45
CA GLN A 329 -12.06 -21.03 1.57
C GLN A 329 -12.18 -22.50 1.09
N GLU A 330 -11.30 -22.93 0.17
CA GLU A 330 -11.22 -24.31 -0.33
C GLU A 330 -10.86 -25.34 0.76
N ASP A 331 -10.14 -24.93 1.81
CA ASP A 331 -9.82 -25.79 2.97
C ASP A 331 -11.06 -26.18 3.78
N TYR A 332 -12.21 -25.55 3.50
CA TYR A 332 -13.48 -25.72 4.20
C TYR A 332 -14.65 -26.09 3.27
N GLU A 333 -14.39 -26.51 2.03
CA GLU A 333 -15.43 -27.09 1.17
C GLU A 333 -16.09 -28.28 1.88
N GLY A 334 -17.40 -28.13 2.16
CA GLY A 334 -18.20 -29.20 2.75
C GLY A 334 -18.27 -29.22 4.28
N VAL A 335 -18.04 -28.10 4.99
CA VAL A 335 -18.48 -27.97 6.39
C VAL A 335 -20.00 -27.69 6.41
N PRO A 336 -20.88 -28.69 6.59
CA PRO A 336 -22.31 -28.46 6.56
C PRO A 336 -22.68 -27.83 7.92
N LEU A 337 -23.38 -26.70 7.89
CA LEU A 337 -24.16 -26.31 9.06
C LEU A 337 -25.32 -27.30 9.19
N ASP A 338 -25.31 -28.09 10.27
CA ASP A 338 -26.43 -28.97 10.64
C ASP A 338 -27.40 -28.19 11.53
N HIS A 339 -28.08 -27.21 10.94
CA HIS A 339 -29.08 -26.38 11.62
C HIS A 339 -30.25 -26.10 10.68
N PRO A 340 -31.52 -26.24 11.13
CA PRO A 340 -32.71 -26.04 10.29
C PRO A 340 -32.77 -24.65 9.66
N ASP A 341 -32.35 -23.61 10.40
CA ASP A 341 -32.37 -22.21 9.95
C ASP A 341 -31.04 -21.71 9.33
N LYS A 342 -30.15 -22.61 8.89
CA LYS A 342 -28.84 -22.20 8.32
C LYS A 342 -28.92 -21.30 7.08
N LEU A 343 -30.07 -21.30 6.40
CA LEU A 343 -30.33 -20.47 5.21
C LEU A 343 -30.90 -19.10 5.54
N LYS A 344 -31.15 -18.79 6.82
CA LYS A 344 -31.64 -17.48 7.24
C LYS A 344 -30.55 -16.43 6.99
N GLN A 345 -30.98 -15.25 6.55
CA GLN A 345 -30.12 -14.12 6.20
C GLN A 345 -30.15 -13.07 7.31
N VAL A 346 -29.03 -12.38 7.47
CA VAL A 346 -28.85 -11.24 8.37
C VAL A 346 -28.48 -10.04 7.53
N ASP A 347 -28.91 -8.84 7.93
CA ASP A 347 -28.63 -7.66 7.13
C ASP A 347 -27.13 -7.36 7.10
N ILE A 348 -26.49 -7.40 8.27
CA ILE A 348 -25.04 -7.18 8.41
C ILE A 348 -24.51 -8.07 9.52
N PHE A 349 -23.43 -8.79 9.21
CA PHE A 349 -22.58 -9.45 10.21
C PHE A 349 -21.15 -8.94 9.99
N ILE A 350 -20.58 -8.34 11.03
CA ILE A 350 -19.19 -7.93 11.06
C ILE A 350 -18.43 -8.58 12.22
N CYS A 351 -17.15 -8.89 12.04
CA CYS A 351 -16.31 -9.43 13.09
C CYS A 351 -14.96 -8.72 13.20
N ARG A 352 -14.35 -8.81 14.38
CA ARG A 352 -13.01 -8.30 14.65
C ARG A 352 -12.30 -9.19 15.63
N GLN A 353 -11.04 -9.50 15.35
CA GLN A 353 -10.11 -10.07 16.33
C GLN A 353 -9.34 -8.95 17.07
N GLU A 354 -9.42 -8.92 18.39
CA GLU A 354 -8.64 -7.98 19.22
C GLU A 354 -7.21 -8.51 19.43
N LYS A 355 -6.20 -7.70 19.07
CA LYS A 355 -4.78 -8.10 19.12
C LYS A 355 -4.23 -8.30 20.54
N ASN A 356 -4.75 -7.59 21.54
CA ASN A 356 -4.12 -7.51 22.88
C ASN A 356 -4.61 -8.58 23.88
N ASN A 357 -5.76 -9.16 23.63
CA ASN A 357 -6.53 -9.96 24.58
C ASN A 357 -7.17 -11.19 23.91
N GLY A 358 -6.96 -11.38 22.61
CA GLY A 358 -7.36 -12.57 21.87
C GLY A 358 -8.87 -12.75 21.76
N HIS A 359 -9.67 -11.75 22.12
CA HIS A 359 -11.12 -11.81 21.99
C HIS A 359 -11.54 -11.60 20.53
N VAL A 360 -12.59 -12.32 20.12
CA VAL A 360 -13.28 -12.03 18.87
C VAL A 360 -14.57 -11.29 19.21
N LYS A 361 -14.78 -10.13 18.61
CA LYS A 361 -16.02 -9.37 18.72
C LYS A 361 -16.82 -9.56 17.45
N ASN A 362 -18.06 -10.00 17.60
CA ASN A 362 -18.99 -10.24 16.52
C ASN A 362 -20.20 -9.33 16.71
N ILE A 363 -20.59 -8.63 15.66
CA ILE A 363 -21.77 -7.77 15.65
C ILE A 363 -22.71 -8.23 14.54
N ILE A 364 -23.97 -8.46 14.89
CA ILE A 364 -25.04 -8.61 13.90
C ILE A 364 -25.97 -7.43 14.01
N VAL A 365 -26.23 -6.78 12.89
CA VAL A 365 -27.14 -5.66 12.80
C VAL A 365 -28.37 -6.10 12.02
N GLU A 366 -29.54 -5.80 12.58
CA GLU A 366 -30.83 -5.91 11.92
C GLU A 366 -31.38 -4.51 11.70
N LEU A 367 -31.59 -4.14 10.45
CA LEU A 367 -32.10 -2.84 10.07
C LEU A 367 -33.61 -2.94 9.88
N LYS A 368 -34.32 -1.87 10.24
CA LYS A 368 -35.72 -1.72 9.90
C LYS A 368 -35.94 -0.43 9.17
N HIS A 369 -36.78 -0.51 8.15
CA HIS A 369 -37.27 0.61 7.39
C HIS A 369 -37.68 1.77 8.32
N PRO A 370 -37.35 3.03 8.01
CA PRO A 370 -37.72 4.22 8.80
C PRO A 370 -39.18 4.29 9.27
N ASN A 371 -40.09 3.77 8.44
CA ASN A 371 -41.54 3.72 8.72
C ASN A 371 -41.98 2.55 9.62
N ILE A 372 -41.14 1.55 9.86
CA ILE A 372 -41.44 0.43 10.76
C ILE A 372 -41.09 0.85 12.19
N ARG A 373 -42.09 0.84 13.07
CA ARG A 373 -41.88 1.10 14.50
C ARG A 373 -41.37 -0.16 15.19
N LEU A 374 -40.29 -0.03 15.94
CA LEU A 374 -39.67 -1.13 16.67
C LEU A 374 -40.56 -1.56 17.83
N GLY A 375 -40.78 -2.86 17.94
CA GLY A 375 -41.56 -3.47 19.01
C GLY A 375 -41.13 -4.91 19.23
N ARG A 376 -42.04 -5.68 19.85
CA ARG A 376 -41.80 -7.08 20.23
C ARG A 376 -41.33 -7.95 19.06
N ASN A 377 -41.98 -7.84 17.90
CA ASN A 377 -41.69 -8.71 16.75
C ASN A 377 -40.27 -8.47 16.21
N GLN A 378 -39.87 -7.20 16.07
CA GLN A 378 -38.54 -6.84 15.58
C GLN A 378 -37.45 -7.27 16.58
N LEU A 379 -37.68 -7.10 17.89
CA LEU A 379 -36.72 -7.59 18.89
C LEU A 379 -36.62 -9.12 18.91
N TYR A 380 -37.72 -9.83 18.66
CA TYR A 380 -37.67 -11.29 18.56
C TYR A 380 -36.89 -11.78 17.34
N GLN A 381 -36.99 -11.09 16.20
CA GLN A 381 -36.17 -11.43 15.03
C GLN A 381 -34.67 -11.46 15.38
N VAL A 382 -34.20 -10.47 16.14
CA VAL A 382 -32.82 -10.40 16.62
C VAL A 382 -32.49 -11.49 17.64
N ARG A 383 -33.41 -11.79 18.56
CA ARG A 383 -33.27 -12.91 19.51
C ARG A 383 -33.22 -14.27 18.79
N ASP A 384 -33.89 -14.41 17.65
CA ASP A 384 -33.83 -15.64 16.86
C ASP A 384 -32.45 -15.82 16.24
N TYR A 385 -31.82 -14.77 15.69
CA TYR A 385 -30.43 -14.85 15.21
C TYR A 385 -29.48 -15.27 16.33
N MET A 386 -29.64 -14.68 17.51
CA MET A 386 -28.88 -15.07 18.70
C MET A 386 -29.05 -16.57 19.04
N ARG A 387 -30.27 -17.09 18.97
CA ARG A 387 -30.52 -18.53 19.23
C ARG A 387 -29.84 -19.42 18.20
N ILE A 388 -30.01 -19.10 16.91
CA ILE A 388 -29.38 -19.84 15.81
C ILE A 388 -27.87 -19.89 16.00
N ILE A 389 -27.23 -18.74 16.26
CA ILE A 389 -25.79 -18.67 16.46
C ILE A 389 -25.35 -19.51 17.66
N ARG A 390 -26.07 -19.45 18.78
CA ARG A 390 -25.75 -20.23 19.98
C ARG A 390 -25.84 -21.74 19.79
N GLU A 391 -26.65 -22.20 18.84
CA GLU A 391 -26.77 -23.63 18.50
C GLU A 391 -25.65 -24.11 17.55
N ILE A 392 -24.89 -23.19 16.96
CA ILE A 392 -23.78 -23.49 16.07
C ILE A 392 -22.46 -23.43 16.85
N ASP A 393 -21.93 -24.57 17.29
CA ASP A 393 -20.71 -24.66 18.11
C ASP A 393 -19.51 -23.87 17.54
N ARG A 394 -19.36 -23.85 16.21
CA ARG A 394 -18.26 -23.14 15.52
C ARG A 394 -18.30 -21.62 15.66
N PHE A 395 -19.44 -21.06 16.08
CA PHE A 395 -19.59 -19.63 16.38
C PHE A 395 -19.44 -19.29 17.88
N ASN A 396 -19.20 -20.28 18.76
CA ASN A 396 -19.25 -20.08 20.22
C ASN A 396 -17.98 -20.55 20.94
N ALA A 397 -16.81 -20.10 20.49
CA ALA A 397 -15.60 -20.24 21.30
C ALA A 397 -15.64 -19.30 22.53
N ASP A 398 -15.02 -19.70 23.64
CA ASP A 398 -15.06 -18.97 24.92
C ASP A 398 -14.58 -17.52 24.84
N ASN A 399 -13.67 -17.22 23.92
CA ASN A 399 -13.13 -15.89 23.70
C ASN A 399 -14.01 -15.00 22.81
N TYR A 400 -15.12 -15.50 22.27
CA TYR A 400 -16.01 -14.75 21.39
C TYR A 400 -17.01 -13.93 22.20
N LYS A 401 -17.33 -12.74 21.70
CA LYS A 401 -18.32 -11.83 22.28
C LYS A 401 -19.28 -11.43 21.18
N TRP A 402 -20.57 -11.52 21.47
CA TRP A 402 -21.63 -11.28 20.49
C TRP A 402 -22.48 -10.09 20.90
N GLU A 403 -22.62 -9.14 19.99
CA GLU A 403 -23.52 -8.00 20.11
C GLU A 403 -24.52 -8.05 18.95
N TYR A 404 -25.79 -7.92 19.28
CA TYR A 404 -26.86 -7.87 18.30
C TYR A 404 -27.52 -6.50 18.37
N ILE A 405 -27.68 -5.82 17.25
CA ILE A 405 -28.15 -4.43 17.21
C ILE A 405 -29.39 -4.36 16.32
N LEU A 406 -30.54 -4.04 16.93
CA LEU A 406 -31.75 -3.67 16.19
C LEU A 406 -31.77 -2.16 15.96
N VAL A 407 -31.90 -1.72 14.70
CA VAL A 407 -31.90 -0.29 14.34
C VAL A 407 -33.20 0.09 13.64
N GLY A 408 -33.77 1.23 14.02
CA GLY A 408 -34.94 1.83 13.36
C GLY A 408 -35.15 3.28 13.80
N ASN A 409 -36.26 3.93 13.41
CA ASN A 409 -36.45 5.35 13.76
C ASN A 409 -37.16 5.57 15.08
N LYS A 410 -38.17 4.76 15.40
CA LYS A 410 -39.08 5.01 16.52
C LYS A 410 -39.57 3.71 17.14
N TYR A 411 -39.85 3.74 18.44
CA TYR A 411 -40.53 2.64 19.13
C TYR A 411 -42.04 2.69 18.84
N ASN A 412 -42.69 1.54 18.96
CA ASN A 412 -44.14 1.45 18.87
C ASN A 412 -44.81 2.02 20.14
N THR A 413 -46.14 2.02 20.20
CA THR A 413 -46.88 2.57 21.34
C THR A 413 -47.10 1.56 22.46
N SER A 414 -46.50 0.36 22.40
CA SER A 414 -46.73 -0.68 23.41
C SER A 414 -45.80 -0.57 24.62
N HIS A 415 -44.85 0.36 24.61
CA HIS A 415 -43.81 0.57 25.63
C HIS A 415 -42.90 -0.63 25.91
N PHE A 416 -42.99 -1.68 25.09
CA PHE A 416 -42.30 -2.94 25.34
C PHE A 416 -40.78 -2.79 25.24
N ILE A 417 -40.28 -2.01 24.29
CA ILE A 417 -38.84 -1.78 24.13
C ILE A 417 -38.33 -0.89 25.29
N GLU A 418 -39.11 0.12 25.65
CA GLU A 418 -38.80 1.04 26.74
C GLU A 418 -38.72 0.33 28.10
N ASP A 419 -39.62 -0.62 28.36
CA ASP A 419 -39.58 -1.46 29.56
C ASP A 419 -38.31 -2.33 29.60
N GLU A 420 -37.93 -2.95 28.48
CA GLU A 420 -36.70 -3.75 28.39
C GLU A 420 -35.44 -2.89 28.57
N LEU A 421 -35.42 -1.66 28.04
CA LEU A 421 -34.33 -0.69 28.26
C LEU A 421 -34.22 -0.31 29.75
N THR A 422 -35.35 0.03 30.37
CA THR A 422 -35.41 0.43 31.79
C THR A 422 -34.92 -0.70 32.70
N ASN A 423 -35.25 -1.96 32.37
CA ASN A 423 -34.79 -3.13 33.12
C ASN A 423 -33.26 -3.29 33.12
N ASN A 424 -32.57 -2.80 32.08
CA ASN A 424 -31.13 -2.92 31.92
C ASN A 424 -30.35 -1.61 32.19
N GLU A 425 -31.05 -0.51 32.49
CA GLU A 425 -30.45 0.83 32.65
C GLU A 425 -29.31 0.86 33.68
N LYS A 426 -29.43 0.09 34.76
CA LYS A 426 -28.43 -0.01 35.85
C LYS A 426 -27.06 -0.51 35.38
N LEU A 427 -26.98 -1.13 34.20
CA LEU A 427 -25.74 -1.61 33.60
C LEU A 427 -24.93 -0.47 32.94
N GLY A 428 -25.52 0.72 32.78
CA GLY A 428 -24.85 1.91 32.27
C GLY A 428 -24.51 1.84 30.77
N GLU A 429 -25.16 0.96 30.02
CA GLU A 429 -24.93 0.77 28.59
C GLU A 429 -26.16 1.27 27.79
N PRO A 430 -26.08 2.42 27.09
CA PRO A 430 -27.22 2.96 26.34
C PRO A 430 -27.74 1.99 25.27
N GLY A 431 -29.07 1.89 25.16
CA GLY A 431 -29.74 1.03 24.19
C GLY A 431 -29.74 -0.47 24.55
N LEU A 432 -29.13 -0.89 25.66
CA LEU A 432 -29.07 -2.30 26.05
C LEU A 432 -30.44 -2.81 26.50
N VAL A 433 -30.92 -3.89 25.90
CA VAL A 433 -32.20 -4.55 26.27
C VAL A 433 -32.03 -5.97 26.79
N TYR A 434 -30.85 -6.58 26.59
CA TYR A 434 -30.55 -7.93 27.05
C TYR A 434 -29.06 -8.14 27.21
N LYS A 435 -28.65 -8.79 28.31
CA LYS A 435 -27.26 -9.19 28.56
C LYS A 435 -27.23 -10.52 29.31
N VAL A 436 -26.58 -11.51 28.72
CA VAL A 436 -26.29 -12.81 29.36
C VAL A 436 -24.92 -13.29 28.87
N ASP A 437 -24.05 -13.64 29.81
CA ASP A 437 -22.68 -14.13 29.53
C ASP A 437 -21.90 -13.19 28.57
N ASN A 438 -21.49 -13.73 27.42
CA ASN A 438 -20.76 -13.04 26.35
C ASN A 438 -21.69 -12.42 25.29
N VAL A 439 -23.01 -12.41 25.51
CA VAL A 439 -24.04 -11.96 24.57
C VAL A 439 -24.74 -10.70 25.05
N LYS A 440 -24.90 -9.73 24.16
CA LYS A 440 -25.69 -8.51 24.39
C LYS A 440 -26.62 -8.21 23.22
N ILE A 441 -27.79 -7.66 23.51
CA ILE A 441 -28.71 -7.13 22.49
C ILE A 441 -28.97 -5.66 22.78
N TYR A 442 -28.79 -4.84 21.76
CA TYR A 442 -29.06 -3.41 21.76
C TYR A 442 -30.21 -3.08 20.83
N VAL A 443 -30.97 -2.06 21.19
CA VAL A 443 -31.95 -1.40 20.32
C VAL A 443 -31.56 0.06 20.21
N LYS A 444 -31.22 0.51 19.00
CA LYS A 444 -30.76 1.88 18.72
C LYS A 444 -31.72 2.58 17.77
N LYS A 445 -31.87 3.89 17.95
CA LYS A 445 -32.50 4.71 16.91
C LYS A 445 -31.44 5.13 15.89
N TRP A 446 -31.82 5.34 14.64
CA TRP A 446 -30.92 5.92 13.64
C TRP A 446 -30.35 7.27 14.07
N SER A 447 -31.13 8.07 14.80
CA SER A 447 -30.64 9.32 15.41
C SER A 447 -29.47 9.10 16.36
N ASP A 448 -29.48 8.00 17.11
CA ASP A 448 -28.44 7.67 18.08
C ASP A 448 -27.18 7.19 17.34
N VAL A 449 -27.35 6.31 16.34
CA VAL A 449 -26.26 5.80 15.50
C VAL A 449 -25.53 6.92 14.76
N LEU A 450 -26.28 7.83 14.12
CA LEU A 450 -25.70 8.96 13.40
C LEU A 450 -25.01 9.93 14.36
N ASN A 451 -25.60 10.21 15.53
CA ASN A 451 -24.96 11.05 16.54
C ASN A 451 -23.67 10.44 17.11
N GLU A 452 -23.64 9.12 17.35
CA GLU A 452 -22.42 8.41 17.76
C GLU A 452 -21.30 8.53 16.70
N CYS A 453 -21.64 8.41 15.41
CA CYS A 453 -20.70 8.63 14.32
C CYS A 453 -20.22 10.09 14.27
N ASP A 454 -21.13 11.04 14.40
CA ASP A 454 -20.80 12.47 14.39
C ASP A 454 -19.86 12.85 15.52
N LEU A 455 -20.08 12.34 16.74
CA LEU A 455 -19.19 12.55 17.87
C LEU A 455 -17.80 11.97 17.64
N ARG A 456 -17.72 10.80 16.99
CA ARG A 456 -16.45 10.14 16.64
C ARG A 456 -15.64 10.95 15.63
N PHE A 457 -16.27 11.59 14.65
CA PHE A 457 -15.57 12.45 13.68
C PHE A 457 -15.48 13.92 14.10
N LYS A 458 -16.10 14.33 15.21
CA LYS A 458 -16.20 15.73 15.62
C LYS A 458 -14.85 16.44 15.67
N PHE A 459 -13.87 15.84 16.35
CA PHE A 459 -12.53 16.41 16.48
C PHE A 459 -11.85 16.67 15.13
N LEU A 460 -12.03 15.75 14.17
CA LEU A 460 -11.45 15.87 12.84
C LEU A 460 -12.21 16.91 12.01
N ASN A 461 -13.55 16.89 12.08
CA ASN A 461 -14.41 17.84 11.37
C ASN A 461 -14.18 19.28 11.83
N ASP A 462 -14.04 19.49 13.15
CA ASP A 462 -13.79 20.81 13.75
C ASP A 462 -12.46 21.42 13.28
N ARG A 463 -11.46 20.58 12.96
CA ARG A 463 -10.16 21.03 12.43
C ARG A 463 -10.15 21.26 10.92
N LEU A 464 -10.94 20.49 10.18
CA LEU A 464 -11.02 20.57 8.72
C LEU A 464 -12.07 21.56 8.23
N GLU A 465 -12.92 22.08 9.13
CA GLU A 465 -13.99 23.02 8.84
C GLU A 465 -14.93 22.55 7.70
N ILE A 466 -15.15 21.23 7.62
CA ILE A 466 -16.01 20.65 6.58
C ILE A 466 -17.48 20.92 6.91
N GLU A 467 -18.15 21.62 6.01
CA GLU A 467 -19.59 21.86 6.08
C GLU A 467 -20.38 20.64 5.55
N LYS A 468 -20.79 19.74 6.47
CA LYS A 468 -21.51 18.50 6.12
C LYS A 468 -22.74 18.74 5.24
N SER A 469 -23.53 19.77 5.55
CA SER A 469 -24.74 20.15 4.81
C SER A 469 -24.48 20.60 3.36
N LYS A 470 -23.23 20.87 2.99
CA LYS A 470 -22.81 21.18 1.61
C LYS A 470 -22.13 20.01 0.91
N LEU A 471 -21.88 18.88 1.60
CA LEU A 471 -21.24 17.70 1.01
C LEU A 471 -22.15 16.99 0.02
N VAL A 472 -23.45 16.95 0.32
CA VAL A 472 -24.47 16.29 -0.48
C VAL A 472 -25.58 17.30 -0.73
N ALA A 473 -25.94 17.49 -2.01
CA ALA A 473 -27.13 18.26 -2.35
C ALA A 473 -28.40 17.50 -1.91
N GLU A 474 -29.53 18.20 -1.82
CA GLU A 474 -30.80 17.53 -1.55
C GLU A 474 -31.08 16.46 -2.64
N LEU A 475 -31.21 15.21 -2.19
CA LEU A 475 -31.43 14.07 -3.06
C LEU A 475 -32.83 14.13 -3.67
N LYS A 476 -32.96 13.68 -4.93
CA LYS A 476 -34.26 13.58 -5.59
C LYS A 476 -34.86 12.19 -5.48
N THR A 477 -34.02 11.16 -5.40
CA THR A 477 -34.44 9.76 -5.26
C THR A 477 -33.49 9.00 -4.35
N ALA A 478 -33.96 7.88 -3.79
CA ALA A 478 -33.14 7.02 -2.95
C ALA A 478 -32.05 6.28 -3.74
N GLU A 479 -32.26 6.00 -5.03
CA GLU A 479 -31.25 5.37 -5.90
C GLU A 479 -30.03 6.26 -6.11
N GLN A 480 -30.23 7.58 -6.18
CA GLN A 480 -29.11 8.53 -6.23
C GLN A 480 -28.25 8.43 -4.96
N ALA A 481 -28.87 8.17 -3.81
CA ALA A 481 -28.14 8.00 -2.56
C ALA A 481 -27.20 6.80 -2.61
N VAL A 482 -27.71 5.67 -3.12
CA VAL A 482 -26.95 4.42 -3.31
C VAL A 482 -25.80 4.61 -4.30
N GLU A 483 -26.05 5.27 -5.43
CA GLU A 483 -25.01 5.51 -6.44
C GLU A 483 -23.89 6.39 -5.88
N LEU A 484 -24.24 7.45 -5.15
CA LEU A 484 -23.26 8.33 -4.51
C LEU A 484 -22.53 7.65 -3.35
N SER A 485 -23.20 6.78 -2.59
CA SER A 485 -22.58 6.08 -1.45
C SER A 485 -21.51 5.10 -1.93
N ARG A 486 -21.75 4.39 -3.04
CA ARG A 486 -20.77 3.49 -3.68
C ARG A 486 -19.48 4.22 -4.07
N ASN A 487 -19.59 5.45 -4.58
CA ASN A 487 -18.42 6.26 -4.95
C ASN A 487 -17.61 6.75 -3.72
N SER A 488 -18.23 6.79 -2.54
CA SER A 488 -17.61 7.15 -1.26
C SER A 488 -17.23 5.93 -0.41
N ALA A 489 -17.41 4.71 -0.92
CA ALA A 489 -16.94 3.51 -0.24
C ALA A 489 -15.41 3.54 -0.24
N ALA A 490 -14.82 3.63 0.96
CA ALA A 490 -13.39 3.50 1.13
C ALA A 490 -12.95 2.13 0.57
N ILE A 491 -11.75 2.08 0.01
CA ILE A 491 -11.12 0.90 -0.57
C ILE A 491 -11.00 -0.18 0.52
N SER A 492 -12.00 -1.04 0.65
CA SER A 492 -12.02 -2.17 1.59
C SER A 492 -12.18 -3.52 0.88
N ALA A 493 -11.88 -3.58 -0.42
CA ALA A 493 -11.79 -4.81 -1.18
C ALA A 493 -10.71 -4.68 -2.27
N ASP A 494 -9.49 -5.11 -1.93
CA ASP A 494 -8.60 -5.92 -2.78
C ASP A 494 -7.45 -6.49 -1.93
#